data_AF-A0A9W4JZ36-F1
#
_entry.id   AF-A0A9W4JZ36-F1
#
_cell.length_a   1.000
_cell.length_b   1.000
_cell.length_c   1.000
_cell.angle_alpha   90.00
_cell.angle_beta   90.00
_cell.angle_gamma   90.00
#
_symmetry.space_group_name_H-M   'P 1'
#
loop_
_entity.id
_entity.type
_entity.pdbx_description
1 polymer ?
#
loop_
_entity_poly.entity_id
_entity_poly.type
_entity_poly.pdbx_seq_one_letter_code
_entity_poly.pdbx_strand_id
1 'polypeptide(L)' 'MAPTNSSQRSSSKRRLMRQKQCRRKSNLMKKACEYSRMCEADVCLGIRLRETGQVFILSADASGFWGFLGSQLNSYYPAP' A
#
# COMPACT_ATOMS: atom_id res chain seq x y z
N MET A 1 -42.27 11.58 -5.92
CA MET A 1 -41.01 12.10 -5.34
C MET A 1 -39.87 11.21 -5.83
N ALA A 2 -38.98 11.71 -6.69
CA ALA A 2 -37.86 10.92 -7.20
C ALA A 2 -36.74 10.84 -6.13
N PRO A 3 -36.09 9.68 -5.93
CA PRO A 3 -35.04 9.54 -4.93
C PRO A 3 -33.79 10.33 -5.36
N THR A 4 -33.12 10.91 -4.36
CA THR A 4 -32.09 11.93 -4.53
C THR A 4 -30.75 11.37 -5.00
N ASN A 5 -30.21 12.03 -6.03
CA ASN A 5 -29.01 11.72 -6.81
C ASN A 5 -27.67 11.86 -6.03
N SER A 6 -27.71 11.98 -4.70
CA SER A 6 -26.55 12.29 -3.84
C SER A 6 -25.73 11.05 -3.48
N SER A 7 -26.37 9.89 -3.35
CA SER A 7 -25.72 8.62 -2.97
C SER A 7 -24.75 8.12 -4.05
N GLN A 8 -25.16 8.15 -5.33
CA GLN A 8 -24.33 7.72 -6.47
C GLN A 8 -23.09 8.62 -6.69
N ARG A 9 -23.19 9.91 -6.37
CA ARG A 9 -22.05 10.83 -6.50
C ARG A 9 -20.98 10.57 -5.43
N SER A 10 -21.41 10.20 -4.21
CA SER A 10 -20.50 9.88 -3.10
C SER A 10 -19.76 8.54 -3.29
N SER A 11 -20.44 7.52 -3.82
CA SER A 11 -19.84 6.21 -4.12
C SER A 11 -18.81 6.31 -5.25
N SER A 12 -19.09 7.14 -6.27
CA SER A 12 -18.16 7.44 -7.36
C SER A 12 -16.88 8.12 -6.87
N LYS A 13 -16.99 9.09 -5.96
CA LYS A 13 -15.83 9.76 -5.35
C LYS A 13 -14.98 8.78 -4.54
N ARG A 14 -15.61 7.89 -3.74
CA ARG A 14 -14.91 6.87 -2.96
C ARG A 14 -14.15 5.88 -3.86
N ARG A 15 -14.75 5.45 -4.96
CA ARG A 15 -14.11 4.59 -5.97
C ARG A 15 -12.89 5.25 -6.62
N LEU A 16 -13.02 6.52 -7.02
CA LEU A 16 -11.90 7.29 -7.60
C LEU A 16 -10.75 7.45 -6.61
N MET A 17 -11.06 7.69 -5.33
CA MET A 17 -10.05 7.78 -4.27
C MET A 17 -9.33 6.44 -4.06
N ARG A 18 -10.05 5.32 -4.02
CA ARG A 18 -9.45 3.98 -3.93
C ARG A 18 -8.55 3.68 -5.13
N GLN A 19 -8.98 4.00 -6.35
CA GLN A 19 -8.13 3.87 -7.54
C GLN A 19 -6.86 4.73 -7.43
N LYS A 20 -6.96 5.97 -6.95
CA LYS A 20 -5.80 6.84 -6.74
C LYS A 20 -4.85 6.26 -5.69
N GLN A 21 -5.37 5.70 -4.59
CA GLN A 21 -4.56 5.01 -3.58
C GLN A 21 -3.84 3.79 -4.17
N CYS A 22 -4.54 2.91 -4.89
CA CYS A 22 -3.94 1.75 -5.53
C CYS A 22 -2.81 2.12 -6.50
N ARG A 23 -3.04 3.15 -7.35
CA ARG A 23 -2.00 3.65 -8.28
C ARG A 23 -0.78 4.19 -7.55
N ARG A 24 -0.98 4.97 -6.49
CA ARG A 24 0.13 5.52 -5.69
C ARG A 24 0.93 4.43 -4.99
N LYS A 25 0.26 3.44 -4.41
CA LYS A 25 0.90 2.27 -3.79
C LYS A 25 1.76 1.52 -4.80
N SER A 26 1.19 1.18 -5.96
CA SER A 26 1.89 0.44 -7.03
C SER A 26 3.10 1.22 -7.55
N ASN A 27 2.93 2.51 -7.84
CA ASN A 27 4.02 3.35 -8.32
C ASN A 27 5.15 3.50 -7.30
N LEU A 28 4.82 3.62 -6.01
CA LEU A 28 5.82 3.71 -4.95
C LEU A 28 6.63 2.41 -4.84
N MET A 29 5.97 1.26 -4.84
CA MET A 29 6.65 -0.04 -4.83
C MET A 29 7.54 -0.20 -6.06
N LYS A 30 7.05 0.21 -7.25
CA LYS A 30 7.84 0.18 -8.48
C LYS A 30 9.10 1.05 -8.37
N LYS A 31 8.98 2.27 -7.82
CA LYS A 31 10.11 3.18 -7.63
C LYS A 31 11.14 2.65 -6.64
N ALA A 32 10.70 2.00 -5.56
CA ALA A 32 11.60 1.33 -4.63
C ALA A 32 12.43 0.23 -5.32
N CYS A 33 11.79 -0.63 -6.13
CA CYS A 33 12.50 -1.64 -6.92
C CYS A 33 13.42 -1.03 -7.98
N GLU A 34 12.97 0.00 -8.72
CA GLU A 34 13.80 0.68 -9.71
C GLU A 34 15.07 1.24 -9.07
N TYR A 35 14.94 1.91 -7.92
CA TYR A 35 16.08 2.47 -7.19
C TYR A 35 17.05 1.38 -6.71
N SER A 36 16.53 0.32 -6.09
CA SER A 36 17.36 -0.82 -5.66
C SER A 36 18.20 -1.38 -6.81
N ARG A 37 17.59 -1.56 -7.99
CA ARG A 37 18.28 -2.08 -9.18
C ARG A 37 19.25 -1.08 -9.80
N MET A 38 18.90 0.21 -9.85
CA MET A 38 19.73 1.23 -10.48
C MET A 38 20.96 1.61 -9.65
N CYS A 39 20.83 1.54 -8.33
CA CYS A 39 21.84 2.01 -7.39
C CYS A 39 22.49 0.88 -6.59
N GLU A 40 22.19 -0.38 -6.92
CA GLU A 40 22.65 -1.57 -6.19
C GLU A 40 22.42 -1.43 -4.67
N ALA A 41 21.26 -0.89 -4.31
CA ALA A 41 20.92 -0.56 -2.94
C ALA A 41 19.93 -1.58 -2.36
N ASP A 42 20.18 -2.01 -1.13
CA ASP A 42 19.20 -2.75 -0.35
C ASP A 42 18.06 -1.79 0.08
N VAL A 43 16.84 -2.12 -0.32
CA VAL A 43 15.66 -1.29 -0.04
C VAL A 43 14.57 -2.11 0.62
N CYS A 44 14.01 -1.58 1.71
CA CYS A 44 12.79 -2.11 2.33
C CYS A 44 11.70 -1.03 2.38
N LEU A 45 10.48 -1.41 2.00
CA LEU A 45 9.30 -0.54 2.02
C LEU A 45 8.13 -1.27 2.69
N GLY A 46 7.66 -0.72 3.82
CA GLY A 46 6.43 -1.13 4.49
C GLY A 46 5.32 -0.10 4.29
N ILE A 47 4.12 -0.55 3.91
CA ILE A 47 2.93 0.30 3.75
C ILE A 47 1.80 -0.27 4.59
N ARG A 48 1.26 0.53 5.51
CA ARG A 48 0.02 0.22 6.23
C ARG A 48 -1.12 1.11 5.76
N LEU A 49 -2.20 0.49 5.29
CA LEU A 49 -3.45 1.18 5.04
C LEU A 49 -4.19 1.33 6.37
N ARG A 50 -4.24 2.56 6.91
CA ARG A 50 -4.88 2.82 8.22
C ARG A 50 -6.38 2.48 8.23
N GLU A 51 -7.06 2.64 7.09
CA GLU A 51 -8.51 2.35 6.96
C GLU A 51 -8.82 0.85 7.09
N THR A 52 -7.96 -0.02 6.56
CA THR A 52 -8.24 -1.47 6.47
C THR A 52 -7.31 -2.32 7.33
N GLY A 53 -6.31 -1.71 7.98
CA GLY A 53 -5.23 -2.42 8.64
C GLY A 53 -4.26 -3.13 7.70
N GLN A 54 -4.55 -3.24 6.40
CA GLN A 54 -3.75 -4.02 5.46
C GLN A 54 -2.31 -3.52 5.39
N VAL A 55 -1.38 -4.46 5.49
CA VAL A 55 0.06 -4.23 5.42
C VAL A 55 0.61 -4.80 4.11
N PHE A 56 1.46 -4.04 3.43
CA PHE A 56 2.21 -4.48 2.25
C PHE A 56 3.69 -4.27 2.53
N ILE A 57 4.52 -5.24 2.17
CA ILE A 57 5.96 -5.18 2.35
C ILE A 57 6.63 -5.49 1.02
N LEU A 58 7.68 -4.75 0.73
CA LEU A 58 8.62 -5.01 -0.34
C LEU A 58 10.00 -5.01 0.29
N SER A 59 10.72 -6.11 0.08
CA SER A 59 12.12 -6.27 0.45
C SER A 59 12.87 -6.54 -0.84
N ALA A 60 13.69 -5.57 -1.25
CA ALA A 60 14.59 -5.66 -2.39
C ALA A 60 16.00 -5.61 -1.84
N ASP A 61 16.39 -6.69 -1.19
CA ASP A 61 17.71 -6.89 -0.61
C ASP A 61 18.20 -8.31 -0.92
N ALA A 62 19.49 -8.48 -1.18
CA ALA A 62 20.04 -9.78 -1.57
C ALA A 62 20.05 -10.79 -0.41
N SER A 63 20.10 -10.28 0.83
CA SER A 63 20.27 -11.08 2.05
C SER A 63 18.98 -11.69 2.60
N GLY A 64 17.82 -11.18 2.17
CA GLY A 64 16.52 -11.44 2.82
C GLY A 64 16.42 -10.88 4.23
N PHE A 65 17.31 -9.99 4.66
CA PHE A 65 17.40 -9.48 6.04
C PHE A 65 16.07 -8.87 6.50
N TRP A 66 15.36 -8.19 5.61
CA TRP A 66 14.08 -7.54 5.94
C TRP A 66 12.87 -8.48 5.91
N GLY A 67 13.05 -9.77 5.61
CA GLY A 67 11.96 -10.74 5.52
C GLY A 67 11.16 -10.91 6.82
N PHE A 68 11.77 -10.65 7.99
CA PHE A 68 11.08 -10.73 9.29
C PHE A 68 10.06 -9.61 9.53
N LEU A 69 10.09 -8.51 8.78
CA LEU A 69 9.18 -7.38 9.01
C LEU A 69 7.71 -7.76 8.81
N GLY A 70 7.43 -8.77 7.97
CA GLY A 70 6.09 -9.32 7.77
C GLY A 70 5.45 -9.83 9.05
N SER A 71 6.20 -10.62 9.82
CA SER A 71 5.69 -11.21 11.07
C SER A 71 5.56 -10.17 12.18
N GLN A 72 6.50 -9.22 12.27
CA GLN A 72 6.46 -8.14 13.27
C GLN A 72 5.29 -7.17 13.04
N LEU A 73 5.02 -6.77 11.79
CA LEU A 73 3.97 -5.78 11.55
C LEU A 73 2.57 -6.30 11.93
N ASN A 74 2.34 -7.61 11.84
CA ASN A 74 1.09 -8.22 12.29
C ASN A 74 0.89 -8.14 13.81
N SER A 75 1.97 -8.15 14.61
CA SER A 75 1.87 -7.99 16.06
C SER A 75 1.68 -6.53 16.48
N TYR A 76 2.24 -5.57 15.74
CA TYR A 76 2.11 -4.13 16.05
C TYR A 76 0.80 -3.51 15.55
N TYR A 77 0.22 -4.04 14.48
CA TYR A 77 -1.00 -3.52 13.86
C TYR A 77 -1.97 -4.66 13.53
N PRO A 78 -2.69 -5.20 14.53
CA PRO A 78 -3.68 -6.25 14.27
C PRO A 78 -4.74 -5.75 13.29
N ALA A 79 -5.22 -6.64 12.42
CA ALA A 79 -6.36 -6.35 11.57
C ALA A 79 -7.57 -5.98 12.44
N PRO A 80 -8.37 -4.97 12.04
CA PRO A 80 -9.61 -4.63 12.74
C PRO A 80 -10.60 -5.79 12.76
#